data_AF-A0A1G4PGA2-F1
#
_entry.id   AF-A0A1G4PGA2-F1
#
_cell.length_a   1.000
_cell.length_b   1.000
_cell.length_c   1.000
_cell.angle_alpha   90.00
_cell.angle_beta   90.00
_cell.angle_gamma   90.00
#
_symmetry.space_group_name_H-M   'P 1'
#
loop_
_entity.id
_entity.type
_entity.pdbx_description
1 polymer ?
#
loop_
_entity_poly.entity_id
_entity_poly.type
_entity_poly.pdbx_seq_one_letter_code
_entity_poly.pdbx_strand_id
1 'polypeptide(L)'
;MRHKLSLIYLIAAAVINIPLILFELLNILIFTVRYEPGYLLMVALFLTAQCLYLAINIVSILRLWKENKRVVASSLLMKTTVFLLFFASLYITPKVFIPEATLCFGILAAVVGTAVFFFCRSRAGGQDNKPVKSNGIDPRLSGFTDYKAKWVWADAAAEYKRIHGTEVSADMNYQVYRYASMPVIYLFQWLRDRELLTDEINDSLRYAGGDVLDQFRVVMDYCLLRNEIRPGILKFLDSYCAEANIFRPGMDHFMFDYYEAVRNPDKAYYCVEYSEDTYNRLASVIDDRYSAFRSSLSNEDPPVYESVDRVKWDLTGDELSVTAVGNVSRSYISLCGAALNSIPVSRLDKLARIFQGWSLESFHPDMMIIHEPKGDEAAFIVSGKADLGQECGISFAVRDGVIVAGYYSYCRYSPWDPELNDRFELAKDDKDLYHLDSELRLNEMVRSGDLVPVMINGAEVYVTPAAARIRERMESRCEAIMTQYRDCRVEERTDMRAGSLIPRSDCITLSIGKETKFLYIINIWE
;
A
#
# COMPACT_ATOMS: atom_id res chain seq x y z
N MET A 1 -36.28 -11.31 8.50
CA MET A 1 -37.70 -10.91 8.28
C MET A 1 -37.89 -9.93 7.10
N ARG A 2 -37.10 -8.84 6.98
CA ARG A 2 -37.21 -7.86 5.86
C ARG A 2 -37.05 -8.45 4.44
N HIS A 3 -36.09 -9.37 4.21
CA HIS A 3 -35.87 -10.01 2.91
C HIS A 3 -37.07 -10.83 2.40
N LYS A 4 -37.78 -11.52 3.29
CA LYS A 4 -38.97 -12.30 2.93
C LYS A 4 -40.12 -11.40 2.47
N LEU A 5 -40.31 -10.25 3.11
CA LEU A 5 -41.34 -9.28 2.74
C LEU A 5 -41.07 -8.64 1.36
N SER A 6 -39.80 -8.29 1.09
CA SER A 6 -39.39 -7.73 -0.20
C SER A 6 -39.52 -8.72 -1.35
N LEU A 7 -39.23 -10.00 -1.11
CA LEU A 7 -39.39 -11.07 -2.10
C LEU A 7 -40.88 -11.29 -2.43
N ILE A 8 -41.75 -11.36 -1.42
CA ILE A 8 -43.20 -11.50 -1.59
C ILE A 8 -43.77 -10.33 -2.42
N TYR A 9 -43.35 -9.10 -2.12
CA TYR A 9 -43.76 -7.91 -2.88
C TYR A 9 -43.35 -8.01 -4.36
N LEU A 10 -42.11 -8.37 -4.66
CA LEU A 10 -41.62 -8.47 -6.04
C LEU A 10 -42.31 -9.59 -6.83
N ILE A 11 -42.59 -10.73 -6.18
CA ILE A 11 -43.33 -11.84 -6.79
C ILE A 11 -44.78 -11.44 -7.06
N ALA A 12 -45.46 -10.84 -6.09
CA ALA A 12 -46.83 -10.35 -6.28
C ALA A 12 -46.92 -9.30 -7.41
N ALA A 13 -45.95 -8.38 -7.47
CA ALA A 13 -45.87 -7.40 -8.55
C ALA A 13 -45.61 -8.06 -9.93
N ALA A 14 -44.79 -9.10 -10.02
CA ALA A 14 -44.57 -9.83 -11.26
C ALA A 14 -45.84 -10.56 -11.71
N VAL A 15 -46.54 -11.23 -10.79
CA VAL A 15 -47.78 -11.97 -11.05
C VAL A 15 -48.89 -11.04 -11.56
N ILE A 16 -49.02 -9.83 -10.99
CA ILE A 16 -50.02 -8.83 -11.43
C ILE A 16 -49.73 -8.30 -12.84
N ASN A 17 -48.47 -8.24 -13.28
CA ASN A 17 -48.13 -7.73 -14.61
C ASN A 17 -48.54 -8.69 -15.75
N ILE A 18 -48.57 -10.00 -15.49
CA ILE A 18 -48.92 -11.01 -16.50
C ILE A 18 -50.34 -10.82 -17.08
N PRO A 19 -51.41 -10.71 -16.27
CA PRO A 19 -52.76 -10.48 -16.80
C PRO A 19 -52.90 -9.12 -17.47
N LEU A 20 -52.16 -8.08 -17.05
CA LEU A 20 -52.14 -6.78 -17.71
C LEU A 20 -51.54 -6.87 -19.12
N ILE A 21 -50.42 -7.59 -19.29
CA ILE A 21 -49.81 -7.84 -20.61
C ILE A 21 -50.78 -8.61 -21.51
N LEU A 22 -51.44 -9.65 -20.99
CA LEU A 22 -52.42 -10.43 -21.75
C LEU A 22 -53.64 -9.59 -22.18
N PHE A 23 -54.11 -8.69 -21.29
CA PHE A 23 -55.18 -7.76 -21.61
C PHE A 23 -54.79 -6.78 -22.73
N GLU A 24 -53.57 -6.24 -22.70
CA GLU A 24 -53.11 -5.34 -23.76
C GLU A 24 -52.89 -6.06 -25.10
N LEU A 25 -52.40 -7.31 -25.09
CA LEU A 25 -52.32 -8.13 -26.31
C LEU A 25 -53.70 -8.37 -26.93
N LEU A 26 -54.73 -8.59 -26.10
CA LEU A 26 -56.12 -8.69 -26.55
C LEU A 26 -56.63 -7.37 -27.14
N ASN A 27 -56.30 -6.22 -26.53
CA ASN A 27 -56.62 -4.90 -27.07
C ASN A 27 -55.96 -4.70 -28.45
N ILE A 28 -54.69 -5.06 -28.62
CA ILE A 28 -54.02 -4.95 -29.93
C ILE A 28 -54.81 -5.74 -30.97
N LEU A 29 -55.23 -6.97 -30.67
CA LEU A 29 -56.01 -7.82 -31.59
C LEU A 29 -57.38 -7.20 -31.94
N ILE A 30 -58.08 -6.63 -30.97
CA ILE A 30 -59.40 -6.00 -31.19
C ILE A 30 -59.28 -4.72 -32.02
N PHE A 31 -58.28 -3.88 -31.73
CA PHE A 31 -58.12 -2.58 -32.37
C PHE A 31 -57.37 -2.64 -33.72
N THR A 32 -56.61 -3.71 -34.01
CA THR A 32 -56.06 -3.94 -35.35
C THR A 32 -57.16 -4.21 -36.36
N VAL A 33 -58.23 -4.90 -35.93
CA VAL A 33 -59.41 -5.16 -36.78
C VAL A 33 -60.21 -3.88 -37.10
N ARG A 34 -60.12 -2.84 -36.25
CA ARG A 34 -60.87 -1.57 -36.41
C ARG A 34 -60.06 -0.41 -37.01
N TYR A 35 -58.78 -0.60 -37.36
CA TYR A 35 -57.92 0.37 -38.07
C TYR A 35 -57.85 1.78 -37.45
N GLU A 36 -57.63 1.89 -36.13
CA GLU A 36 -57.32 3.18 -35.50
C GLU A 36 -55.84 3.29 -35.11
N PRO A 37 -54.97 3.87 -35.97
CA PRO A 37 -53.52 3.86 -35.78
C PRO A 37 -53.06 4.59 -34.50
N GLY A 38 -53.77 5.62 -34.07
CA GLY A 38 -53.46 6.34 -32.83
C GLY A 38 -53.70 5.52 -31.56
N TYR A 39 -54.75 4.69 -31.54
CA TYR A 39 -55.01 3.79 -30.41
C TYR A 39 -54.05 2.60 -30.40
N LEU A 40 -53.71 2.07 -31.58
CA LEU A 40 -52.71 1.01 -31.70
C LEU A 40 -51.34 1.44 -31.14
N LEU A 41 -50.92 2.68 -31.40
CA LEU A 41 -49.70 3.23 -30.83
C LEU A 41 -49.78 3.37 -29.31
N MET A 42 -50.90 3.86 -28.76
CA MET A 42 -51.09 3.95 -27.30
C MET A 42 -51.03 2.57 -26.63
N VAL A 43 -51.76 1.58 -27.17
CA VAL A 43 -51.78 0.21 -26.65
C VAL A 43 -50.39 -0.42 -26.74
N ALA A 44 -49.64 -0.19 -27.83
CA ALA A 44 -48.26 -0.67 -27.96
C ALA A 44 -47.31 -0.03 -26.93
N LEU A 45 -47.47 1.26 -26.63
CA LEU A 45 -46.71 1.95 -25.56
C LEU A 45 -47.06 1.38 -24.18
N PHE A 46 -48.33 1.11 -23.91
CA PHE A 46 -48.78 0.49 -22.66
C PHE A 46 -48.18 -0.91 -22.51
N LEU A 47 -48.27 -1.75 -23.55
CA LEU A 47 -47.67 -3.07 -23.56
C LEU A 47 -46.16 -3.03 -23.30
N THR A 48 -45.45 -2.10 -23.94
CA THR A 48 -44.00 -1.93 -23.76
C THR A 48 -43.65 -1.58 -22.31
N ALA A 49 -44.40 -0.67 -21.69
CA ALA A 49 -44.20 -0.30 -20.29
C ALA A 49 -44.42 -1.49 -19.33
N GLN A 50 -45.46 -2.29 -19.55
CA GLN A 50 -45.74 -3.48 -18.73
C GLN A 50 -44.65 -4.55 -18.89
N CYS A 51 -44.16 -4.77 -20.11
CA CYS A 51 -43.03 -5.68 -20.36
C CYS A 51 -41.75 -5.23 -19.64
N LEU A 52 -41.45 -3.92 -19.65
CA LEU A 52 -40.32 -3.35 -18.92
C LEU A 52 -40.48 -3.50 -17.40
N TYR A 53 -41.68 -3.29 -16.85
CA TYR A 53 -41.95 -3.53 -15.43
C TYR A 53 -41.75 -4.99 -15.03
N LEU A 54 -42.18 -5.93 -15.87
CA LEU A 54 -41.95 -7.36 -15.64
C LEU A 54 -40.45 -7.69 -15.66
N ALA A 55 -39.70 -7.17 -16.63
CA ALA A 55 -38.26 -7.35 -16.71
C ALA A 55 -37.53 -6.79 -15.48
N ILE A 56 -37.91 -5.58 -15.02
CA ILE A 56 -37.36 -4.97 -13.80
C ILE A 56 -37.65 -5.83 -12.57
N ASN A 57 -38.85 -6.40 -12.45
CA ASN A 57 -39.20 -7.31 -11.35
C ASN A 57 -38.35 -8.58 -11.36
N ILE A 58 -38.19 -9.23 -12.51
CA ILE A 58 -37.37 -10.45 -12.65
C ILE A 58 -35.92 -10.17 -12.28
N VAL A 59 -35.32 -9.10 -12.83
CA VAL A 59 -33.95 -8.68 -12.50
C VAL A 59 -33.81 -8.34 -11.01
N SER A 60 -34.83 -7.72 -10.41
CA SER A 60 -34.83 -7.40 -8.99
C SER A 60 -34.88 -8.66 -8.13
N ILE A 61 -35.68 -9.67 -8.48
CA ILE A 61 -35.73 -10.97 -7.78
C ILE A 61 -34.36 -11.66 -7.86
N LEU A 62 -33.76 -11.73 -9.06
CA LEU A 62 -32.42 -12.30 -9.26
C LEU A 62 -31.35 -11.57 -8.45
N ARG A 63 -31.43 -10.24 -8.35
CA ARG A 63 -30.50 -9.44 -7.53
C ARG A 63 -30.74 -9.60 -6.02
N LEU A 64 -31.97 -9.85 -5.60
CA LEU A 64 -32.32 -10.10 -4.20
C LEU A 64 -31.77 -11.45 -3.74
N TRP A 65 -31.79 -12.47 -4.61
CA TRP A 65 -31.17 -13.78 -4.34
C TRP A 65 -29.64 -13.71 -4.21
N LYS A 66 -28.99 -12.71 -4.83
CA LYS A 66 -27.56 -12.41 -4.66
C LYS A 66 -27.27 -11.43 -3.49
N GLU A 67 -28.13 -11.42 -2.48
CA GLU A 67 -28.02 -10.64 -1.23
C GLU A 67 -27.76 -9.12 -1.36
N ASN A 68 -28.22 -8.49 -2.45
CA ASN A 68 -27.98 -7.07 -2.63
C ASN A 68 -28.93 -6.22 -1.73
N LYS A 69 -28.37 -5.39 -0.85
CA LYS A 69 -29.11 -4.66 0.20
C LYS A 69 -30.02 -3.52 -0.30
N ARG A 70 -29.89 -3.08 -1.57
CA ARG A 70 -30.62 -1.92 -2.14
C ARG A 70 -31.58 -2.24 -3.29
N VAL A 71 -31.94 -3.50 -3.47
CA VAL A 71 -32.73 -3.98 -4.62
C VAL A 71 -34.08 -3.28 -4.75
N VAL A 72 -34.82 -3.14 -3.65
CA VAL A 72 -36.18 -2.56 -3.67
C VAL A 72 -36.15 -1.09 -4.09
N ALA A 73 -35.21 -0.29 -3.56
CA ALA A 73 -35.07 1.12 -3.92
C ALA A 73 -34.68 1.28 -5.40
N SER A 74 -33.72 0.47 -5.89
CA SER A 74 -33.34 0.50 -7.31
C SER A 74 -34.48 0.06 -8.24
N SER A 75 -35.28 -0.93 -7.82
CA SER A 75 -36.45 -1.42 -8.55
C SER A 75 -37.52 -0.33 -8.66
N LEU A 76 -37.78 0.37 -7.57
CA LEU A 76 -38.74 1.48 -7.54
C LEU A 76 -38.29 2.62 -8.45
N LEU A 77 -37.04 3.04 -8.38
CA LEU A 77 -36.50 4.10 -9.23
C LEU A 77 -36.56 3.74 -10.73
N MET A 78 -36.19 2.50 -11.09
CA MET A 78 -36.30 2.03 -12.48
C MET A 78 -37.74 2.02 -12.99
N LYS A 79 -38.71 1.61 -12.15
CA LYS A 79 -40.13 1.67 -12.50
C LYS A 79 -40.62 3.11 -12.65
N THR A 80 -40.20 4.01 -11.77
CA THR A 80 -40.51 5.43 -11.88
C THR A 80 -39.95 6.01 -13.18
N THR A 81 -38.72 5.67 -13.59
CA THR A 81 -38.18 6.11 -14.89
C THR A 81 -39.02 5.62 -16.07
N VAL A 82 -39.41 4.34 -16.08
CA VAL A 82 -40.27 3.77 -17.14
C VAL A 82 -41.64 4.45 -17.15
N PHE A 83 -42.23 4.72 -15.99
CA PHE A 83 -43.48 5.47 -15.87
C PHE A 83 -43.37 6.86 -16.52
N LEU A 84 -42.31 7.61 -16.21
CA LEU A 84 -42.12 8.96 -16.74
C LEU A 84 -41.88 8.97 -18.25
N LEU A 85 -41.09 8.01 -18.78
CA LEU A 85 -40.87 7.86 -20.22
C LEU A 85 -42.15 7.46 -20.95
N PHE A 86 -42.98 6.61 -20.34
CA PHE A 86 -44.28 6.23 -20.89
C PHE A 86 -45.20 7.46 -21.00
N PHE A 87 -45.32 8.27 -19.96
CA PHE A 87 -46.12 9.51 -19.99
C PHE A 87 -45.57 10.51 -21.00
N ALA A 88 -44.25 10.71 -21.07
CA ALA A 88 -43.64 11.55 -22.09
C ALA A 88 -44.00 11.07 -23.51
N SER A 89 -43.99 9.76 -23.76
CA SER A 89 -44.32 9.16 -25.05
C SER A 89 -45.81 9.27 -25.39
N LEU A 90 -46.69 9.21 -24.38
CA LEU A 90 -48.13 9.34 -24.56
C LEU A 90 -48.52 10.75 -25.06
N TYR A 91 -47.85 11.79 -24.56
CA TYR A 91 -48.05 13.18 -24.99
C TYR A 91 -47.41 13.54 -26.34
N ILE A 92 -46.73 12.60 -27.00
CA ILE A 92 -46.24 12.72 -28.39
C ILE A 92 -47.26 12.15 -29.39
N THR A 93 -48.26 11.39 -28.92
CA THR A 93 -49.24 10.78 -29.81
C THR A 93 -50.12 11.83 -30.50
N PRO A 94 -50.50 11.64 -31.78
CA PRO A 94 -51.21 12.66 -32.57
C PRO A 94 -52.53 13.15 -31.97
N LYS A 95 -53.16 12.36 -31.09
CA LYS A 95 -54.44 12.71 -30.43
C LYS A 95 -54.26 13.47 -29.11
N VAL A 96 -53.06 13.51 -28.51
CA VAL A 96 -52.81 14.04 -27.16
C VAL A 96 -51.54 14.90 -27.13
N PHE A 97 -51.21 15.56 -28.24
CA PHE A 97 -49.96 16.29 -28.37
C PHE A 97 -49.88 17.50 -27.42
N ILE A 98 -49.02 17.40 -26.40
CA ILE A 98 -48.76 18.47 -25.44
C ILE A 98 -47.23 18.58 -25.25
N PRO A 99 -46.56 19.48 -25.98
CA PRO A 99 -45.09 19.64 -25.96
C PRO A 99 -44.53 19.88 -24.56
N GLU A 100 -45.19 20.72 -23.76
CA GLU A 100 -44.74 21.13 -22.43
C GLU A 100 -44.76 19.95 -21.45
N ALA A 101 -45.79 19.12 -21.52
CA ALA A 101 -45.90 17.90 -20.72
C ALA A 101 -44.83 16.87 -21.14
N THR A 102 -44.64 16.69 -22.45
CA THR A 102 -43.59 15.81 -22.99
C THR A 102 -42.20 16.18 -22.47
N LEU A 103 -41.87 17.47 -22.52
CA LEU A 103 -40.58 17.99 -22.07
C LEU A 103 -40.41 17.88 -20.55
N CYS A 104 -41.45 18.17 -19.77
CA CYS A 104 -41.45 18.03 -18.32
C CYS A 104 -41.21 16.57 -17.88
N PHE A 105 -41.98 15.62 -18.43
CA PHE A 105 -41.82 14.19 -18.11
C PHE A 105 -40.50 13.63 -18.62
N GLY A 106 -40.00 14.09 -19.78
CA GLY A 106 -38.70 13.71 -20.32
C GLY A 106 -37.53 14.17 -19.44
N ILE A 107 -37.54 15.42 -18.98
CA ILE A 107 -36.51 15.93 -18.05
C ILE A 107 -36.56 15.18 -16.72
N LEU A 108 -37.76 14.94 -16.16
CA LEU A 108 -37.89 14.20 -14.92
C LEU A 108 -37.39 12.74 -15.07
N ALA A 109 -37.67 12.10 -16.19
CA ALA A 109 -37.14 10.78 -16.52
C ALA A 109 -35.60 10.78 -16.60
N ALA A 110 -35.00 11.82 -17.20
CA ALA A 110 -33.55 11.96 -17.27
C ALA A 110 -32.91 12.15 -15.89
N VAL A 111 -33.52 12.97 -15.01
CA VAL A 111 -33.04 13.16 -13.63
C VAL A 111 -33.12 11.87 -12.83
N VAL A 112 -34.27 11.19 -12.85
CA VAL A 112 -34.44 9.92 -12.11
C VAL A 112 -33.57 8.82 -12.72
N GLY A 113 -33.43 8.75 -14.05
CA GLY A 113 -32.55 7.80 -14.74
C GLY A 113 -31.07 8.02 -14.40
N THR A 114 -30.64 9.28 -14.28
CA THR A 114 -29.30 9.64 -13.81
C THR A 114 -29.11 9.22 -12.35
N ALA A 115 -30.12 9.42 -11.49
CA ALA A 115 -30.09 8.91 -10.11
C ALA A 115 -30.00 7.37 -10.06
N VAL A 116 -30.71 6.64 -10.93
CA VAL A 116 -30.58 5.18 -11.08
C VAL A 116 -29.16 4.80 -11.48
N PHE A 117 -28.57 5.50 -12.45
CA PHE A 117 -27.21 5.27 -12.90
C PHE A 117 -26.20 5.45 -11.76
N PHE A 118 -26.28 6.53 -10.98
CA PHE A 118 -25.43 6.73 -9.80
C PHE A 118 -25.70 5.71 -8.68
N PHE A 119 -26.97 5.38 -8.39
CA PHE A 119 -27.32 4.37 -7.37
C PHE A 119 -26.87 2.96 -7.74
N CYS A 120 -26.91 2.60 -9.03
CA CYS A 120 -26.46 1.29 -9.52
C CYS A 120 -24.94 1.24 -9.74
N ARG A 121 -24.31 2.36 -10.11
CA ARG A 121 -22.85 2.49 -10.30
C ARG A 121 -22.08 2.67 -8.99
N SER A 122 -22.75 3.01 -7.89
CA SER A 122 -22.17 3.02 -6.53
C SER A 122 -21.72 1.62 -6.04
N ARG A 123 -21.59 0.63 -6.93
CA ARG A 123 -20.97 -0.68 -6.73
C ARG A 123 -19.73 -0.92 -7.62
N ALA A 124 -19.33 0.05 -8.46
CA ALA A 124 -18.06 0.05 -9.18
C ALA A 124 -16.97 0.86 -8.46
N GLY A 125 -17.35 1.69 -7.47
CA GLY A 125 -16.48 2.07 -6.37
C GLY A 125 -16.75 1.08 -5.24
N GLY A 126 -15.68 0.58 -4.61
CA GLY A 126 -15.75 -0.38 -3.52
C GLY A 126 -16.76 0.02 -2.46
N GLN A 127 -17.20 -0.97 -1.68
CA GLN A 127 -17.75 -0.65 -0.38
C GLN A 127 -16.72 0.22 0.34
N ASP A 128 -17.01 1.52 0.44
CA ASP A 128 -16.49 2.36 1.49
C ASP A 128 -16.96 1.71 2.80
N ASN A 129 -16.15 0.76 3.28
CA ASN A 129 -15.80 0.73 4.68
C ASN A 129 -15.35 2.14 4.98
N LYS A 130 -16.27 2.99 5.46
CA LYS A 130 -15.85 4.23 6.11
C LYS A 130 -14.75 3.78 7.06
N PRO A 131 -13.49 4.22 6.86
CA PRO A 131 -12.48 3.91 7.83
C PRO A 131 -13.07 4.38 9.15
N VAL A 132 -13.12 3.46 10.12
CA VAL A 132 -13.22 3.88 11.51
C VAL A 132 -12.20 5.00 11.62
N LYS A 133 -12.64 6.22 11.97
CA LYS A 133 -11.71 7.32 12.23
C LYS A 133 -10.79 6.84 13.35
N SER A 134 -9.71 6.19 12.97
CA SER A 134 -8.62 5.80 13.82
C SER A 134 -7.75 7.04 13.89
N ASN A 135 -7.78 7.70 15.03
CA ASN A 135 -6.74 8.64 15.39
C ASN A 135 -5.42 7.85 15.29
N GLY A 136 -4.58 8.15 14.30
CA GLY A 136 -3.24 7.54 14.15
C GLY A 136 -2.88 6.94 12.79
N ILE A 137 -3.82 6.71 11.85
CA ILE A 137 -3.45 6.29 10.48
C ILE A 137 -3.21 7.55 9.63
N ASP A 138 -2.05 7.64 8.98
CA ASP A 138 -1.74 8.71 8.04
C ASP A 138 -2.87 8.79 6.99
N PRO A 139 -3.57 9.93 6.83
CA PRO A 139 -4.65 10.08 5.86
C PRO A 139 -4.22 9.86 4.39
N ARG A 140 -2.92 9.63 4.14
CA ARG A 140 -2.34 9.30 2.83
C ARG A 140 -2.36 7.81 2.46
N LEU A 141 -2.79 6.91 3.33
CA LEU A 141 -2.79 5.46 3.10
C LEU A 141 -4.22 4.91 2.93
N SER A 142 -4.46 4.13 1.87
CA SER A 142 -5.64 3.27 1.77
C SER A 142 -5.34 1.96 2.50
N GLY A 143 -6.07 1.66 3.58
CA GLY A 143 -5.89 0.42 4.34
C GLY A 143 -6.10 -0.85 3.49
N PHE A 144 -5.70 -2.00 4.02
CA PHE A 144 -5.79 -3.28 3.33
C PHE A 144 -7.26 -3.64 3.02
N THR A 145 -7.58 -3.83 1.75
CA THR A 145 -8.94 -4.19 1.32
C THR A 145 -9.03 -5.64 0.89
N ASP A 146 -8.18 -6.05 -0.03
CA ASP A 146 -8.00 -7.42 -0.47
C ASP A 146 -6.70 -7.58 -1.26
N TYR A 147 -6.32 -8.83 -1.49
CA TYR A 147 -5.31 -9.21 -2.47
C TYR A 147 -5.92 -10.27 -3.40
N LYS A 148 -5.77 -10.08 -4.71
CA LYS A 148 -6.24 -11.06 -5.71
C LYS A 148 -5.12 -11.39 -6.69
N ALA A 149 -4.77 -12.68 -6.81
CA ALA A 149 -3.74 -13.13 -7.75
C ALA A 149 -3.99 -12.67 -9.20
N LYS A 150 -5.26 -12.51 -9.59
CA LYS A 150 -5.63 -11.98 -10.91
C LYS A 150 -5.07 -10.58 -11.23
N TRP A 151 -4.74 -9.77 -10.22
CA TRP A 151 -4.23 -8.42 -10.40
C TRP A 151 -2.78 -8.39 -10.87
N VAL A 152 -1.98 -9.35 -10.39
CA VAL A 152 -0.56 -9.51 -10.74
C VAL A 152 -0.33 -10.65 -11.73
N TRP A 153 -1.40 -11.26 -12.26
CA TRP A 153 -1.31 -12.36 -13.20
C TRP A 153 -0.50 -12.00 -14.45
N ALA A 154 -0.64 -10.78 -14.96
CA ALA A 154 0.09 -10.33 -16.14
C ALA A 154 1.60 -10.23 -15.88
N ASP A 155 1.99 -9.80 -14.68
CA ASP A 155 3.40 -9.70 -14.28
C ASP A 155 4.00 -11.09 -14.09
N ALA A 156 3.26 -11.99 -13.43
CA ALA A 156 3.64 -13.39 -13.31
C ALA A 156 3.76 -14.08 -14.69
N ALA A 157 2.85 -13.80 -15.62
CA ALA A 157 2.90 -14.33 -16.99
C ALA A 157 4.11 -13.80 -17.77
N ALA A 158 4.44 -12.52 -17.63
CA ALA A 158 5.60 -11.90 -18.26
C ALA A 158 6.91 -12.49 -17.71
N GLU A 159 6.98 -12.68 -16.39
CA GLU A 159 8.13 -13.31 -15.74
C GLU A 159 8.26 -14.79 -16.14
N TYR A 160 7.15 -15.53 -16.22
CA TYR A 160 7.14 -16.91 -16.70
C TYR A 160 7.69 -17.02 -18.12
N LYS A 161 7.25 -16.11 -19.02
CA LYS A 161 7.76 -16.03 -20.40
C LYS A 161 9.25 -15.73 -20.43
N ARG A 162 9.73 -14.84 -19.56
CA ARG A 162 11.16 -14.49 -19.44
C ARG A 162 12.01 -15.70 -19.03
N ILE A 163 11.56 -16.47 -18.04
CA ILE A 163 12.30 -17.60 -17.47
C ILE A 163 12.26 -18.84 -18.39
N HIS A 164 11.07 -19.16 -18.93
CA HIS A 164 10.86 -20.39 -19.70
C HIS A 164 10.88 -20.18 -21.22
N GLY A 165 11.05 -18.95 -21.70
CA GLY A 165 11.13 -18.61 -23.13
C GLY A 165 9.85 -18.88 -23.94
N THR A 166 8.73 -19.20 -23.28
CA THR A 166 7.51 -19.68 -23.93
C THR A 166 6.31 -18.82 -23.53
N GLU A 167 5.42 -18.54 -24.49
CA GLU A 167 4.17 -17.83 -24.18
C GLU A 167 3.22 -18.70 -23.35
N VAL A 168 2.45 -18.04 -22.47
CA VAL A 168 1.48 -18.70 -21.62
C VAL A 168 0.32 -19.22 -22.48
N SER A 169 0.22 -20.54 -22.59
CA SER A 169 -0.93 -21.21 -23.21
C SER A 169 -2.11 -21.31 -22.24
N ALA A 170 -3.31 -21.63 -22.75
CA ALA A 170 -4.50 -21.82 -21.93
C ALA A 170 -4.31 -22.90 -20.83
N ASP A 171 -3.55 -23.94 -21.13
CA ASP A 171 -3.26 -25.05 -20.19
C ASP A 171 -2.29 -24.62 -19.08
N MET A 172 -1.48 -23.58 -19.31
CA MET A 172 -0.54 -23.02 -18.34
C MET A 172 -1.16 -21.95 -17.45
N ASN A 173 -2.40 -21.53 -17.73
CA ASN A 173 -3.08 -20.46 -16.99
C ASN A 173 -3.17 -20.79 -15.49
N TYR A 174 -3.43 -22.05 -15.16
CA TYR A 174 -3.46 -22.53 -13.78
C TYR A 174 -2.12 -22.34 -13.06
N GLN A 175 -1.02 -22.71 -13.72
CA GLN A 175 0.32 -22.57 -13.15
C GLN A 175 0.69 -21.10 -12.93
N VAL A 176 0.33 -20.22 -13.87
CA VAL A 176 0.55 -18.77 -13.72
C VAL A 176 -0.27 -18.19 -12.57
N TYR A 177 -1.51 -18.65 -12.35
CA TYR A 177 -2.28 -18.26 -11.16
C TYR A 177 -1.63 -18.72 -9.86
N ARG A 178 -1.00 -19.89 -9.83
CA ARG A 178 -0.20 -20.33 -8.67
C ARG A 178 0.95 -19.36 -8.43
N TYR A 179 1.75 -19.04 -9.44
CA TYR A 179 2.85 -18.08 -9.30
C TYR A 179 2.38 -16.68 -8.90
N ALA A 180 1.31 -16.18 -9.51
CA ALA A 180 0.70 -14.90 -9.16
C ALA A 180 0.19 -14.85 -7.72
N SER A 181 -0.11 -15.99 -7.10
CA SER A 181 -0.55 -16.07 -5.71
C SER A 181 0.58 -16.20 -4.69
N MET A 182 1.84 -16.41 -5.12
CA MET A 182 2.96 -16.60 -4.19
C MET A 182 3.08 -15.52 -3.12
N PRO A 183 3.00 -14.20 -3.43
CA PRO A 183 3.13 -13.18 -2.41
C PRO A 183 2.07 -13.35 -1.31
N VAL A 184 0.79 -13.46 -1.68
CA VAL A 184 -0.29 -13.57 -0.70
C VAL A 184 -0.29 -14.90 0.04
N ILE A 185 0.23 -15.98 -0.54
CA ILE A 185 0.27 -17.29 0.13
C ILE A 185 1.14 -17.25 1.38
N TYR A 186 2.29 -16.58 1.35
CA TYR A 186 3.13 -16.46 2.53
C TYR A 186 2.45 -15.64 3.64
N LEU A 187 1.75 -14.56 3.28
CA LEU A 187 0.96 -13.79 4.24
C LEU A 187 -0.23 -14.61 4.78
N PHE A 188 -0.92 -15.34 3.93
CA PHE A 188 -2.03 -16.22 4.27
C PHE A 188 -1.58 -17.31 5.26
N GLN A 189 -0.47 -17.98 4.97
CA GLN A 189 0.13 -18.97 5.86
C GLN A 189 0.46 -18.33 7.23
N TRP A 190 1.09 -17.15 7.24
CA TRP A 190 1.42 -16.44 8.49
C TRP A 190 0.17 -16.12 9.33
N LEU A 191 -0.91 -15.65 8.68
CA LEU A 191 -2.20 -15.38 9.31
C LEU A 191 -2.85 -16.65 9.86
N ARG A 192 -2.79 -17.74 9.09
CA ARG A 192 -3.36 -19.05 9.47
C ARG A 192 -2.67 -19.60 10.71
N ASP A 193 -1.34 -19.62 10.70
CA ASP A 193 -0.54 -20.23 11.78
C ASP A 193 -0.66 -19.46 13.11
N ARG A 194 -1.12 -18.20 13.08
CA ARG A 194 -1.41 -17.36 14.25
C ARG A 194 -2.90 -17.27 14.59
N GLU A 195 -3.75 -18.06 13.94
CA GLU A 195 -5.21 -18.06 14.10
C GLU A 195 -5.83 -16.65 13.91
N LEU A 196 -5.31 -15.90 12.93
CA LEU A 196 -5.74 -14.53 12.63
C LEU A 196 -6.80 -14.47 11.51
N LEU A 197 -7.17 -15.62 10.95
CA LEU A 197 -8.30 -15.77 10.02
C LEU A 197 -9.62 -15.94 10.78
N THR A 198 -10.75 -15.64 10.13
CA THR A 198 -12.08 -15.86 10.72
C THR A 198 -12.36 -17.34 10.95
N ASP A 199 -13.26 -17.64 11.89
CA ASP A 199 -13.60 -19.02 12.25
C ASP A 199 -14.17 -19.81 11.06
N GLU A 200 -14.96 -19.15 10.19
CA GLU A 200 -15.49 -19.71 8.95
C GLU A 200 -14.40 -20.22 8.01
N ILE A 201 -13.32 -19.44 7.86
CA ILE A 201 -12.19 -19.81 7.01
C ILE A 201 -11.36 -20.91 7.67
N ASN A 202 -11.06 -20.77 8.97
CA ASN A 202 -10.32 -21.81 9.71
C ASN A 202 -11.04 -23.17 9.68
N ASP A 203 -12.36 -23.18 9.81
CA ASP A 203 -13.14 -24.41 9.70
C ASP A 203 -13.08 -24.97 8.27
N SER A 204 -13.21 -24.13 7.25
CA SER A 204 -13.08 -24.56 5.84
C SER A 204 -11.70 -25.16 5.53
N LEU A 205 -10.63 -24.59 6.09
CA LEU A 205 -9.26 -25.06 5.92
C LEU A 205 -9.00 -26.42 6.57
N ARG A 206 -9.67 -26.75 7.68
CA ARG A 206 -9.57 -28.08 8.32
C ARG A 206 -10.07 -29.21 7.43
N TYR A 207 -11.01 -28.92 6.53
CA TYR A 207 -11.56 -29.90 5.58
C TYR A 207 -10.90 -29.86 4.21
N ALA A 208 -10.20 -28.77 3.88
CA ALA A 208 -9.40 -28.64 2.68
C ALA A 208 -8.08 -29.41 2.88
N GLY A 209 -8.05 -30.70 2.52
CA GLY A 209 -6.78 -31.43 2.40
C GLY A 209 -5.88 -30.81 1.33
N GLY A 210 -4.59 -31.15 1.34
CA GLY A 210 -3.61 -30.64 0.37
C GLY A 210 -2.57 -29.72 0.99
N ASP A 211 -1.69 -29.17 0.15
CA ASP A 211 -0.71 -28.16 0.56
C ASP A 211 -1.37 -26.77 0.74
N VAL A 212 -0.62 -25.79 1.25
CA VAL A 212 -1.14 -24.42 1.48
C VAL A 212 -1.70 -23.78 0.22
N LEU A 213 -1.10 -24.07 -0.93
CA LEU A 213 -1.49 -23.55 -2.24
C LEU A 213 -2.85 -24.09 -2.67
N ASP A 214 -3.03 -25.41 -2.56
CA ASP A 214 -4.29 -26.07 -2.86
C ASP A 214 -5.39 -25.64 -1.91
N GLN A 215 -5.08 -25.48 -0.62
CA GLN A 215 -6.02 -24.95 0.37
C GLN A 215 -6.45 -23.52 0.04
N PHE A 216 -5.50 -22.64 -0.25
CA PHE A 216 -5.78 -21.24 -0.60
C PHE A 216 -6.63 -21.15 -1.86
N ARG A 217 -6.37 -22.01 -2.85
CA ARG A 217 -7.20 -22.12 -4.05
C ARG A 217 -8.61 -22.61 -3.73
N VAL A 218 -8.76 -23.74 -3.06
CA VAL A 218 -10.06 -24.40 -2.87
C VAL A 218 -10.97 -23.56 -1.98
N VAL A 219 -10.42 -22.95 -0.94
CA VAL A 219 -11.20 -22.20 0.06
C VAL A 219 -11.39 -20.73 -0.35
N MET A 220 -10.39 -20.13 -1.00
CA MET A 220 -10.33 -18.67 -1.19
C MET A 220 -10.22 -18.23 -2.66
N ASP A 221 -10.17 -19.16 -3.61
CA ASP A 221 -10.08 -18.89 -5.06
C ASP A 221 -8.96 -17.87 -5.41
N TYR A 222 -7.79 -18.07 -4.80
CA TYR A 222 -6.62 -17.21 -4.93
C TYR A 222 -6.84 -15.73 -4.54
N CYS A 223 -7.80 -15.47 -3.66
CA CYS A 223 -8.15 -14.15 -3.18
C CYS A 223 -8.15 -14.12 -1.64
N LEU A 224 -7.40 -13.20 -1.04
CA LEU A 224 -7.48 -12.92 0.40
C LEU A 224 -8.26 -11.63 0.61
N LEU A 225 -9.43 -11.72 1.22
CA LEU A 225 -10.33 -10.60 1.46
C LEU A 225 -10.25 -10.13 2.92
N ARG A 226 -10.41 -8.83 3.14
CA ARG A 226 -10.40 -8.25 4.51
C ARG A 226 -11.41 -8.90 5.46
N ASN A 227 -12.58 -9.31 4.98
CA ASN A 227 -13.63 -9.93 5.81
C ASN A 227 -13.31 -11.36 6.23
N GLU A 228 -12.25 -11.96 5.69
CA GLU A 228 -11.74 -13.29 6.03
C GLU A 228 -10.67 -13.22 7.14
N ILE A 229 -10.31 -12.00 7.57
CA ILE A 229 -9.29 -11.72 8.56
C ILE A 229 -9.95 -11.16 9.84
N ARG A 230 -9.47 -11.59 11.00
CA ARG A 230 -9.99 -11.14 12.30
C ARG A 230 -9.75 -9.64 12.51
N PRO A 231 -10.70 -8.89 13.09
CA PRO A 231 -10.57 -7.43 13.25
C PRO A 231 -9.34 -6.95 14.02
N GLY A 232 -8.82 -7.75 14.95
CA GLY A 232 -7.71 -7.36 15.83
C GLY A 232 -6.38 -7.10 15.11
N ILE A 233 -6.14 -7.74 13.95
CA ILE A 233 -4.91 -7.56 13.16
C ILE A 233 -5.06 -6.51 12.06
N LEU A 234 -6.29 -6.11 11.73
CA LEU A 234 -6.55 -5.28 10.55
C LEU A 234 -5.84 -3.93 10.61
N LYS A 235 -5.69 -3.31 11.78
CA LYS A 235 -4.93 -2.05 11.90
C LYS A 235 -3.46 -2.19 11.50
N PHE A 236 -2.84 -3.33 11.81
CA PHE A 236 -1.47 -3.62 11.39
C PHE A 236 -1.41 -3.79 9.87
N LEU A 237 -2.30 -4.61 9.30
CA LEU A 237 -2.36 -4.82 7.85
C LEU A 237 -2.68 -3.53 7.09
N ASP A 238 -3.51 -2.65 7.68
CA ASP A 238 -3.81 -1.32 7.13
C ASP A 238 -2.59 -0.39 7.07
N SER A 239 -1.53 -0.66 7.83
CA SER A 239 -0.27 0.06 7.72
C SER A 239 0.72 -0.70 6.84
N TYR A 240 0.81 -2.01 7.03
CA TYR A 240 1.85 -2.87 6.47
C TYR A 240 1.60 -3.28 5.01
N CYS A 241 0.34 -3.35 4.59
CA CYS A 241 -0.06 -3.71 3.22
C CYS A 241 -0.74 -2.55 2.48
N ALA A 242 -0.71 -1.34 3.05
CA ALA A 242 -1.37 -0.19 2.44
C ALA A 242 -0.62 0.33 1.21
N GLU A 243 -1.40 0.77 0.22
CA GLU A 243 -0.85 1.53 -0.88
C GLU A 243 -0.45 2.92 -0.38
N ALA A 244 0.80 3.29 -0.64
CA ALA A 244 1.34 4.58 -0.25
C ALA A 244 1.32 5.57 -1.41
N ASN A 245 0.92 6.81 -1.12
CA ASN A 245 1.08 7.91 -2.06
C ASN A 245 2.56 8.20 -2.38
N ILE A 246 3.43 7.98 -1.40
CA ILE A 246 4.89 8.06 -1.51
C ILE A 246 5.46 6.90 -0.67
N PHE A 247 6.22 6.03 -1.31
CA PHE A 247 6.94 4.95 -0.68
C PHE A 247 8.25 5.49 -0.12
N ARG A 248 8.45 5.32 1.20
CA ARG A 248 9.73 5.67 1.83
C ARG A 248 10.68 4.47 1.75
N PRO A 249 11.98 4.73 1.55
CA PRO A 249 12.98 3.66 1.51
C PRO A 249 13.14 2.90 2.82
N GLY A 250 12.71 3.44 3.96
CA GLY A 250 12.64 2.73 5.25
C GLY A 250 11.25 2.17 5.60
N MET A 251 10.26 2.27 4.70
CA MET A 251 8.88 1.90 5.01
C MET A 251 8.73 0.38 5.23
N ASP A 252 8.04 0.03 6.31
CA ASP A 252 7.61 -1.34 6.59
C ASP A 252 6.43 -1.67 5.68
N HIS A 253 6.71 -2.39 4.58
CA HIS A 253 5.71 -2.72 3.58
C HIS A 253 5.85 -4.17 3.12
N PHE A 254 4.73 -4.91 3.12
CA PHE A 254 4.70 -6.35 2.87
C PHE A 254 5.39 -6.75 1.57
N MET A 255 5.14 -6.04 0.47
CA MET A 255 5.75 -6.39 -0.81
C MET A 255 7.27 -6.16 -0.82
N PHE A 256 7.80 -5.23 -0.01
CA PHE A 256 9.26 -5.06 0.10
C PHE A 256 9.88 -6.24 0.85
N ASP A 257 9.30 -6.60 1.99
CA ASP A 257 9.76 -7.74 2.78
C ASP A 257 9.63 -9.06 1.99
N TYR A 258 8.54 -9.23 1.20
CA TYR A 258 8.37 -10.38 0.31
C TYR A 258 9.47 -10.46 -0.76
N TYR A 259 9.75 -9.37 -1.50
CA TYR A 259 10.76 -9.35 -2.56
C TYR A 259 12.16 -9.63 -2.01
N GLU A 260 12.48 -9.10 -0.83
CA GLU A 260 13.74 -9.39 -0.13
C GLU A 260 13.84 -10.87 0.28
N ALA A 261 12.73 -11.48 0.72
CA ALA A 261 12.70 -12.89 1.12
C ALA A 261 12.85 -13.87 -0.06
N VAL A 262 12.21 -13.60 -1.21
CA VAL A 262 12.26 -14.49 -2.40
C VAL A 262 13.46 -14.25 -3.31
N ARG A 263 14.36 -13.33 -2.94
CA ARG A 263 15.50 -12.92 -3.76
C ARG A 263 16.31 -14.12 -4.27
N ASN A 264 16.54 -14.15 -5.56
CA ASN A 264 17.26 -15.22 -6.27
C ASN A 264 18.08 -14.65 -7.45
N PRO A 265 19.08 -15.40 -7.96
CA PRO A 265 19.95 -14.95 -9.04
C PRO A 265 19.20 -14.59 -10.33
N ASP A 266 18.06 -15.24 -10.59
CA ASP A 266 17.26 -15.03 -11.80
C ASP A 266 16.36 -13.79 -11.71
N LYS A 267 16.39 -13.06 -10.58
CA LYS A 267 15.52 -11.92 -10.27
C LYS A 267 14.04 -12.25 -10.52
N ALA A 268 13.62 -13.47 -10.15
CA ALA A 268 12.22 -13.89 -10.22
C ALA A 268 11.49 -13.51 -8.93
N TYR A 269 10.29 -12.96 -9.02
CA TYR A 269 9.51 -12.54 -7.85
C TYR A 269 8.19 -13.29 -7.71
N TYR A 270 7.61 -13.74 -8.80
CA TYR A 270 6.35 -14.49 -8.84
C TYR A 270 6.58 -15.96 -9.18
N CYS A 271 7.43 -16.22 -10.17
CA CYS A 271 7.80 -17.55 -10.66
C CYS A 271 8.85 -18.21 -9.74
N VAL A 272 8.56 -18.20 -8.45
CA VAL A 272 9.36 -18.83 -7.40
C VAL A 272 8.50 -19.90 -6.76
N GLU A 273 9.02 -21.11 -6.61
CA GLU A 273 8.29 -22.19 -5.94
C GLU A 273 8.16 -21.89 -4.44
N TYR A 274 7.05 -22.35 -3.86
CA TYR A 274 6.85 -22.23 -2.43
C TYR A 274 7.93 -23.01 -1.67
N SER A 275 8.52 -22.39 -0.65
CA SER A 275 9.47 -23.04 0.24
C SER A 275 9.26 -22.63 1.70
N GLU A 276 9.36 -23.62 2.59
CA GLU A 276 9.30 -23.39 4.04
C GLU A 276 10.40 -22.45 4.51
N ASP A 277 11.60 -22.50 3.91
CA ASP A 277 12.70 -21.60 4.25
C ASP A 277 12.38 -20.13 3.95
N THR A 278 11.68 -19.86 2.85
CA THR A 278 11.23 -18.50 2.51
C THR A 278 10.09 -18.08 3.42
N TYR A 279 9.16 -18.99 3.70
CA TYR A 279 8.08 -18.74 4.66
C TYR A 279 8.64 -18.37 6.03
N ASN A 280 9.56 -19.16 6.60
CA ASN A 280 10.14 -18.91 7.91
C ASN A 280 10.88 -17.57 7.99
N ARG A 281 11.65 -17.22 6.94
CA ARG A 281 12.33 -15.92 6.85
C ARG A 281 11.33 -14.77 6.84
N LEU A 282 10.32 -14.82 5.97
CA LEU A 282 9.33 -13.76 5.87
C LEU A 282 8.44 -13.68 7.13
N ALA A 283 8.06 -14.82 7.70
CA ALA A 283 7.27 -14.89 8.93
C ALA A 283 7.98 -14.22 10.11
N SER A 284 9.30 -14.43 10.26
CA SER A 284 10.11 -13.75 11.27
C SER A 284 10.08 -12.23 11.09
N VAL A 285 10.21 -11.74 9.85
CA VAL A 285 10.15 -10.30 9.57
C VAL A 285 8.77 -9.74 9.92
N ILE A 286 7.69 -10.41 9.51
CA ILE A 286 6.32 -9.97 9.81
C ILE A 286 6.09 -9.95 11.33
N ASP A 287 6.61 -10.92 12.08
CA ASP A 287 6.52 -10.94 13.55
C ASP A 287 7.23 -9.75 14.19
N ASP A 288 8.43 -9.39 13.70
CA ASP A 288 9.16 -8.23 14.17
C ASP A 288 8.39 -6.93 13.87
N ARG A 289 7.84 -6.80 12.65
CA ARG A 289 7.01 -5.65 12.26
C ARG A 289 5.76 -5.54 13.13
N TYR A 290 5.08 -6.67 13.35
CA TYR A 290 3.86 -6.70 14.15
C TYR A 290 4.13 -6.37 15.62
N SER A 291 5.23 -6.88 16.17
CA SER A 291 5.67 -6.59 17.54
C SER A 291 5.99 -5.11 17.71
N ALA A 292 6.73 -4.51 16.78
CA ALA A 292 7.03 -3.08 16.76
C ALA A 292 5.75 -2.23 16.66
N PHE A 293 4.82 -2.62 15.78
CA PHE A 293 3.53 -1.96 15.63
C PHE A 293 2.72 -2.00 16.94
N ARG A 294 2.65 -3.16 17.62
CA ARG A 294 1.95 -3.26 18.91
C ARG A 294 2.56 -2.35 19.98
N SER A 295 3.89 -2.28 20.04
CA SER A 295 4.60 -1.38 20.96
C SER A 295 4.33 0.10 20.66
N SER A 296 4.14 0.47 19.39
CA SER A 296 3.77 1.85 19.03
C SER A 296 2.34 2.23 19.44
N LEU A 297 1.39 1.27 19.40
CA LEU A 297 0.00 1.51 19.80
C LEU A 297 -0.18 1.69 21.31
N SER A 298 0.72 1.15 22.13
CA SER A 298 0.71 1.36 23.58
C SER A 298 1.24 2.72 24.01
N ASN A 299 1.89 3.47 23.11
CA ASN A 299 2.55 4.74 23.39
C ASN A 299 1.75 5.96 22.87
N GLU A 300 0.40 5.93 23.00
CA GLU A 300 -0.49 7.01 22.52
C GLU A 300 -0.32 8.35 23.28
N ASP A 301 0.32 8.34 24.46
CA ASP A 301 0.82 9.56 25.11
C ASP A 301 2.30 9.75 24.77
N PRO A 302 2.78 10.97 24.44
CA PRO A 302 4.20 11.23 24.35
C PRO A 302 4.83 10.77 25.67
N PRO A 303 5.79 9.83 25.65
CA PRO A 303 6.32 9.27 26.88
C PRO A 303 6.77 10.41 27.77
N VAL A 304 6.26 10.45 29.01
CA VAL A 304 6.81 11.31 30.05
C VAL A 304 8.21 10.78 30.28
N TYR A 305 9.19 11.46 29.69
CA TYR A 305 10.58 11.09 29.75
C TYR A 305 11.11 11.41 31.15
N GLU A 306 10.93 10.49 32.08
CA GLU A 306 11.59 10.56 33.37
C GLU A 306 13.09 10.31 33.19
N SER A 307 13.90 11.21 33.74
CA SER A 307 15.35 11.07 33.72
C SER A 307 15.74 9.89 34.60
N VAL A 308 16.38 8.87 34.01
CA VAL A 308 16.84 7.67 34.71
C VAL A 308 18.29 7.76 35.17
N ASP A 309 19.07 8.64 34.54
CA ASP A 309 20.48 8.88 34.87
C ASP A 309 20.95 10.26 34.36
N ARG A 310 22.25 10.57 34.51
CA ARG A 310 22.92 11.72 33.90
C ARG A 310 24.24 11.32 33.24
N VAL A 311 24.55 11.94 32.10
CA VAL A 311 25.81 11.74 31.38
C VAL A 311 26.43 13.10 31.11
N LYS A 312 27.71 13.26 31.48
CA LYS A 312 28.48 14.46 31.14
C LYS A 312 29.04 14.34 29.74
N TRP A 313 28.88 15.38 28.92
CA TRP A 313 29.57 15.51 27.65
C TRP A 313 30.79 16.42 27.83
N ASP A 314 31.98 15.83 27.84
CA ASP A 314 33.22 16.54 28.16
C ASP A 314 33.58 17.61 27.13
N LEU A 315 33.09 17.49 25.88
CA LEU A 315 33.38 18.44 24.82
C LEU A 315 32.75 19.81 25.06
N THR A 316 31.51 19.86 25.56
CA THR A 316 30.81 21.12 25.88
C THR A 316 30.85 21.43 27.38
N GLY A 317 31.09 20.42 28.22
CA GLY A 317 31.05 20.52 29.67
C GLY A 317 29.64 20.36 30.26
N ASP A 318 28.62 20.16 29.43
CA ASP A 318 27.23 20.04 29.85
C ASP A 318 26.93 18.68 30.48
N GLU A 319 25.94 18.68 31.37
CA GLU A 319 25.39 17.48 31.99
C GLU A 319 24.01 17.17 31.41
N LEU A 320 23.93 16.08 30.64
CA LEU A 320 22.74 15.69 29.91
C LEU A 320 21.88 14.76 30.78
N SER A 321 20.58 15.05 30.83
CA SER A 321 19.60 14.13 31.42
C SER A 321 19.43 12.90 30.53
N VAL A 322 19.50 11.69 31.12
CA VAL A 322 19.36 10.44 30.37
C VAL A 322 17.93 9.95 30.46
N THR A 323 17.36 9.65 29.30
CA THR A 323 16.04 9.05 29.14
C THR A 323 16.20 7.68 28.51
N ALA A 324 15.65 6.64 29.14
CA ALA A 324 15.64 5.28 28.61
C ALA A 324 14.32 4.96 27.89
N VAL A 325 14.42 4.35 26.70
CA VAL A 325 13.28 3.86 25.92
C VAL A 325 13.41 2.34 25.77
N GLY A 326 12.59 1.59 26.52
CA GLY A 326 12.66 0.13 26.58
C GLY A 326 13.60 -0.37 27.69
N ASN A 327 14.09 -1.61 27.56
CA ASN A 327 14.93 -2.23 28.58
C ASN A 327 16.41 -1.80 28.46
N VAL A 328 16.80 -0.77 29.21
CA VAL A 328 18.15 -0.19 29.16
C VAL A 328 18.88 -0.41 30.49
N SER A 329 20.01 -1.11 30.45
CA SER A 329 20.85 -1.34 31.63
C SER A 329 21.78 -0.16 31.92
N ARG A 330 22.18 0.02 33.19
CA ARG A 330 23.16 1.06 33.59
C ARG A 330 24.53 0.89 32.91
N SER A 331 24.95 -0.35 32.67
CA SER A 331 26.19 -0.63 31.92
C SER A 331 26.09 -0.14 30.48
N TYR A 332 24.93 -0.28 29.84
CA TYR A 332 24.70 0.23 28.49
C TYR A 332 24.62 1.77 28.45
N ILE A 333 24.01 2.41 29.47
CA ILE A 333 24.07 3.87 29.63
C ILE A 333 25.52 4.36 29.68
N SER A 334 26.36 3.68 30.46
CA SER A 334 27.79 4.00 30.58
C SER A 334 28.53 3.84 29.25
N LEU A 335 28.23 2.78 28.50
CA LEU A 335 28.77 2.55 27.16
C LEU A 335 28.40 3.70 26.20
N CYS A 336 27.13 4.11 26.19
CA CYS A 336 26.66 5.23 25.37
C CYS A 336 27.32 6.56 25.78
N GLY A 337 27.51 6.81 27.08
CA GLY A 337 28.23 7.98 27.57
C GLY A 337 29.70 8.01 27.16
N ALA A 338 30.37 6.85 27.19
CA ALA A 338 31.74 6.72 26.67
C ALA A 338 31.80 6.98 25.16
N ALA A 339 30.84 6.44 24.40
CA ALA A 339 30.73 6.65 22.96
C ALA A 339 30.49 8.13 22.62
N LEU A 340 29.62 8.84 23.35
CA LEU A 340 29.41 10.29 23.21
C LEU A 340 30.71 11.09 23.36
N ASN A 341 31.50 10.76 24.38
CA ASN A 341 32.77 11.44 24.66
C ASN A 341 33.91 11.04 23.69
N SER A 342 33.71 10.01 22.87
CA SER A 342 34.65 9.61 21.82
C SER A 342 34.41 10.29 20.46
N ILE A 343 33.30 11.03 20.30
CA ILE A 343 32.96 11.67 19.01
C ILE A 343 33.92 12.84 18.75
N PRO A 344 34.71 12.82 17.66
CA PRO A 344 35.59 13.92 17.31
C PRO A 344 34.79 15.13 16.81
N VAL A 345 35.30 16.34 17.10
CA VAL A 345 34.67 17.61 16.66
C VAL A 345 34.41 17.64 15.16
N SER A 346 35.34 17.14 14.35
CA SER A 346 35.22 17.08 12.90
C SER A 346 34.01 16.27 12.41
N ARG A 347 33.50 15.33 13.20
CA ARG A 347 32.24 14.62 12.87
C ARG A 347 31.02 15.45 13.20
N LEU A 348 31.05 16.28 14.24
CA LEU A 348 29.96 17.20 14.58
C LEU A 348 29.80 18.31 13.54
N ASP A 349 30.87 18.69 12.85
CA ASP A 349 30.81 19.65 11.73
C ASP A 349 29.91 19.17 10.59
N LYS A 350 29.64 17.85 10.47
CA LYS A 350 28.66 17.32 9.52
C LYS A 350 27.26 17.89 9.75
N LEU A 351 26.92 18.25 10.99
CA LEU A 351 25.63 18.88 11.31
C LEU A 351 25.48 20.27 10.68
N ALA A 352 26.57 20.96 10.34
CA ALA A 352 26.51 22.23 9.61
C ALA A 352 26.00 22.10 8.17
N ARG A 353 26.05 20.89 7.59
CA ARG A 353 25.43 20.60 6.29
C ARG A 353 23.91 20.46 6.40
N ILE A 354 23.41 20.12 7.60
CA ILE A 354 21.98 19.90 7.87
C ILE A 354 21.34 21.19 8.39
N PHE A 355 22.04 21.88 9.30
CA PHE A 355 21.56 23.06 9.99
C PHE A 355 22.39 24.27 9.62
N GLN A 356 21.80 25.17 8.84
CA GLN A 356 22.48 26.41 8.46
C GLN A 356 22.82 27.23 9.71
N GLY A 357 24.08 27.65 9.82
CA GLY A 357 24.57 28.43 10.96
C GLY A 357 24.96 27.61 12.18
N TRP A 358 24.88 26.27 12.11
CA TRP A 358 25.34 25.40 13.19
C TRP A 358 26.81 25.61 13.52
N SER A 359 27.05 25.76 14.81
CA SER A 359 28.34 25.55 15.46
C SER A 359 28.10 24.85 16.79
N LEU A 360 29.13 24.19 17.33
CA LEU A 360 29.03 23.60 18.67
C LEU A 360 28.69 24.66 19.73
N GLU A 361 29.19 25.88 19.59
CA GLU A 361 28.92 27.01 20.50
C GLU A 361 27.45 27.46 20.46
N SER A 362 26.77 27.26 19.33
CA SER A 362 25.35 27.60 19.16
C SER A 362 24.40 26.53 19.71
N PHE A 363 24.93 25.41 20.21
CA PHE A 363 24.15 24.26 20.66
C PHE A 363 24.27 24.05 22.16
N HIS A 364 23.11 23.97 22.82
CA HIS A 364 22.98 23.78 24.26
C HIS A 364 22.33 22.40 24.51
N PRO A 365 23.13 21.31 24.56
CA PRO A 365 22.62 19.96 24.81
C PRO A 365 22.04 19.85 26.22
N ASP A 366 20.89 19.21 26.35
CA ASP A 366 20.18 19.03 27.63
C ASP A 366 19.75 17.58 27.91
N MET A 367 19.67 16.76 26.85
CA MET A 367 19.10 15.42 26.96
C MET A 367 19.81 14.40 26.08
N MET A 368 19.95 13.20 26.61
CA MET A 368 20.39 12.00 25.91
C MET A 368 19.28 10.94 25.98
N ILE A 369 18.80 10.48 24.82
CA ILE A 369 17.77 9.44 24.73
C ILE A 369 18.44 8.14 24.29
N ILE A 370 18.31 7.09 25.10
CA ILE A 370 18.92 5.78 24.85
C ILE A 370 17.81 4.77 24.60
N HIS A 371 17.83 4.15 23.42
CA HIS A 371 16.91 3.08 23.07
C HIS A 371 17.46 1.74 23.53
N GLU A 372 16.56 0.79 23.77
CA GLU A 372 16.89 -0.61 24.03
C GLU A 372 17.93 -1.13 23.01
N PRO A 373 19.01 -1.78 23.45
CA PRO A 373 20.06 -2.27 22.57
C PRO A 373 19.54 -3.39 21.66
N LYS A 374 19.91 -3.35 20.37
CA LYS A 374 19.72 -4.46 19.42
C LYS A 374 20.98 -5.31 19.20
N GLY A 375 22.05 -5.01 19.94
CA GLY A 375 23.36 -5.65 19.87
C GLY A 375 24.33 -4.98 20.86
N ASP A 376 25.63 -5.19 20.66
CA ASP A 376 26.66 -4.65 21.56
C ASP A 376 27.07 -3.18 21.23
N GLU A 377 26.51 -2.62 20.16
CA GLU A 377 26.82 -1.27 19.67
C GLU A 377 26.12 -0.19 20.51
N ALA A 378 26.82 0.90 20.81
CA ALA A 378 26.23 2.05 21.50
C ALA A 378 25.30 2.82 20.54
N ALA A 379 24.03 3.03 20.91
CA ALA A 379 23.10 3.80 20.09
C ALA A 379 22.22 4.73 20.92
N PHE A 380 22.21 6.02 20.57
CA PHE A 380 21.54 7.06 21.34
C PHE A 380 21.24 8.30 20.50
N ILE A 381 20.41 9.20 21.03
CA ILE A 381 20.11 10.51 20.47
C ILE A 381 20.58 11.58 21.46
N VAL A 382 21.27 12.60 20.97
CA VAL A 382 21.55 13.82 21.74
C VAL A 382 20.56 14.88 21.31
N SER A 383 19.99 15.61 22.26
CA SER A 383 19.06 16.70 22.00
C SER A 383 19.43 17.93 22.82
N GLY A 384 19.07 19.10 22.30
CA GLY A 384 19.34 20.37 22.94
C GLY A 384 18.63 21.53 22.26
N LYS A 385 18.76 22.70 22.87
CA LYS A 385 18.37 23.96 22.23
C LYS A 385 19.47 24.42 21.28
N ALA A 386 19.11 25.21 20.29
CA ALA A 386 20.10 25.81 19.41
C ALA A 386 19.74 27.26 19.08
N ASP A 387 20.74 28.11 19.01
CA ASP A 387 20.60 29.55 18.73
C ASP A 387 20.47 29.83 17.22
N LEU A 388 19.74 28.98 16.49
CA LEU A 388 19.63 29.02 15.01
C LEU A 388 18.37 29.72 14.47
N GLY A 389 17.77 30.62 15.25
CA GLY A 389 16.65 31.45 14.79
C GLY A 389 15.33 30.71 14.54
N GLN A 390 15.23 29.42 14.87
CA GLN A 390 13.99 28.64 14.85
C GLN A 390 13.61 28.23 16.28
N GLU A 391 12.32 28.29 16.62
CA GLU A 391 11.80 27.95 17.97
C GLU A 391 11.94 26.46 18.34
N CYS A 392 12.47 25.64 17.44
CA CYS A 392 12.64 24.20 17.64
C CYS A 392 14.11 23.89 17.98
N GLY A 393 14.34 23.15 19.06
CA GLY A 393 15.68 22.63 19.37
C GLY A 393 16.21 21.69 18.29
N ILE A 394 17.43 21.22 18.45
CA ILE A 394 18.12 20.30 17.54
C ILE A 394 18.39 18.97 18.23
N SER A 395 18.36 17.90 17.47
CA SER A 395 18.75 16.58 17.93
C SER A 395 19.58 15.87 16.86
N PHE A 396 20.44 14.95 17.26
CA PHE A 396 21.15 14.08 16.32
C PHE A 396 21.28 12.67 16.88
N ALA A 397 21.16 11.68 16.00
CA ALA A 397 21.27 10.27 16.33
C ALA A 397 22.70 9.78 16.11
N VAL A 398 23.18 9.00 17.07
CA VAL A 398 24.52 8.41 17.08
C VAL A 398 24.39 6.89 17.20
N ARG A 399 25.19 6.18 16.42
CA ARG A 399 25.41 4.74 16.54
C ARG A 399 26.91 4.45 16.43
N ASP A 400 27.48 3.82 17.45
CA ASP A 400 28.89 3.48 17.56
C ASP A 400 29.84 4.65 17.23
N GLY A 401 29.56 5.83 17.79
CA GLY A 401 30.34 7.06 17.56
C GLY A 401 30.18 7.69 16.17
N VAL A 402 29.29 7.15 15.33
CA VAL A 402 28.92 7.70 14.01
C VAL A 402 27.62 8.49 14.14
N ILE A 403 27.60 9.74 13.66
CA ILE A 403 26.37 10.54 13.55
C ILE A 403 25.63 10.09 12.29
N VAL A 404 24.47 9.45 12.47
CA VAL A 404 23.70 8.86 11.37
C VAL A 404 22.61 9.79 10.85
N ALA A 405 22.18 10.76 11.66
CA ALA A 405 21.23 11.79 11.25
C ALA A 405 21.17 12.99 12.21
N GLY A 406 20.70 14.12 11.69
CA GLY A 406 20.30 15.31 12.45
C GLY A 406 18.83 15.66 12.20
N TYR A 407 18.13 16.11 13.23
CA TYR A 407 16.71 16.46 13.24
C TYR A 407 16.45 17.77 13.99
N TYR A 408 15.34 18.42 13.67
CA TYR A 408 14.71 19.33 14.63
C TYR A 408 14.02 18.49 15.73
N SER A 409 14.00 18.99 16.97
CA SER A 409 13.67 18.25 18.20
C SER A 409 12.32 17.50 18.19
N TYR A 410 11.38 17.87 17.33
CA TYR A 410 10.07 17.22 17.23
C TYR A 410 10.04 16.04 16.25
N CYS A 411 11.10 15.82 15.47
CA CYS A 411 11.17 14.83 14.39
C CYS A 411 12.31 13.82 14.63
N ARG A 412 12.48 13.36 15.86
CA ARG A 412 13.52 12.40 16.24
C ARG A 412 13.09 10.98 15.89
N TYR A 413 13.90 10.26 15.12
CA TYR A 413 13.74 8.83 14.85
C TYR A 413 14.71 8.03 15.72
N SER A 414 14.36 6.78 16.04
CA SER A 414 15.25 5.88 16.77
C SER A 414 16.55 5.67 15.98
N PRO A 415 17.73 5.60 16.62
CA PRO A 415 18.98 5.23 15.95
C PRO A 415 18.93 3.85 15.26
N TRP A 416 17.98 3.01 15.66
CA TRP A 416 17.72 1.68 15.10
C TRP A 416 16.70 1.69 13.95
N ASP A 417 16.26 2.87 13.50
CA ASP A 417 15.38 2.99 12.35
C ASP A 417 16.06 2.42 11.08
N PRO A 418 15.34 1.63 10.25
CA PRO A 418 15.92 1.03 9.05
C PRO A 418 16.60 2.04 8.12
N GLU A 419 16.07 3.26 7.97
CA GLU A 419 16.69 4.28 7.10
C GLU A 419 18.05 4.74 7.66
N LEU A 420 18.19 4.77 8.99
CA LEU A 420 19.45 5.14 9.65
C LEU A 420 20.46 4.00 9.67
N ASN A 421 20.00 2.75 9.64
CA ASN A 421 20.87 1.60 9.49
C ASN A 421 21.69 1.68 8.19
N ASP A 422 21.06 2.10 7.09
CA ASP A 422 21.76 2.25 5.82
C ASP A 422 22.84 3.33 5.86
N ARG A 423 22.54 4.45 6.50
CA ARG A 423 23.51 5.54 6.70
C ARG A 423 24.66 5.11 7.60
N PHE A 424 24.37 4.29 8.61
CA PHE A 424 25.38 3.70 9.48
C PHE A 424 26.31 2.75 8.72
N GLU A 425 25.75 1.82 7.95
CA GLU A 425 26.52 0.87 7.13
C GLU A 425 27.42 1.58 6.12
N LEU A 426 26.90 2.61 5.43
CA LEU A 426 27.69 3.44 4.52
C LEU A 426 28.83 4.16 5.25
N ALA A 427 28.55 4.73 6.43
CA ALA A 427 29.54 5.47 7.20
C ALA A 427 30.61 4.56 7.84
N LYS A 428 30.30 3.29 8.12
CA LYS A 428 31.25 2.28 8.62
C LYS A 428 32.19 1.80 7.51
N ASP A 429 31.68 1.71 6.29
CA ASP A 429 32.44 1.40 5.08
C ASP A 429 33.08 2.66 4.43
N ASP A 430 32.98 3.83 5.07
CA ASP A 430 33.49 5.10 4.56
C ASP A 430 35.02 5.04 4.44
N LYS A 431 35.49 5.08 3.20
CA LYS A 431 36.91 5.07 2.82
C LYS A 431 37.25 6.44 2.27
N ASP A 432 38.49 6.86 2.41
CA ASP A 432 39.00 8.06 1.72
C ASP A 432 39.11 7.78 0.21
N LEU A 433 37.95 7.87 -0.46
CA LEU A 433 37.77 7.77 -1.90
C LEU A 433 37.87 9.16 -2.56
N TYR A 434 37.90 10.23 -1.76
CA TYR A 434 37.95 11.61 -2.22
C TYR A 434 39.15 11.89 -3.14
N HIS A 435 40.28 11.23 -2.86
CA HIS A 435 41.54 11.37 -3.58
C HIS A 435 41.83 10.19 -4.54
N LEU A 436 40.83 9.41 -4.93
CA LEU A 436 41.03 8.31 -5.87
C LEU A 436 40.99 8.81 -7.33
N ASP A 437 42.15 9.28 -7.79
CA ASP A 437 42.37 9.82 -9.14
C ASP A 437 43.24 8.92 -10.04
N SER A 438 43.70 7.78 -9.51
CA SER A 438 44.59 6.84 -10.22
C SER A 438 43.89 5.51 -10.50
N GLU A 439 43.91 5.09 -11.77
CA GLU A 439 43.41 3.76 -12.18
C GLU A 439 44.16 2.61 -11.50
N LEU A 440 45.45 2.79 -11.17
CA LEU A 440 46.22 1.76 -10.47
C LEU A 440 45.63 1.48 -9.09
N ARG A 441 45.37 2.55 -8.32
CA ARG A 441 44.80 2.47 -6.97
C ARG A 441 43.36 1.98 -6.99
N LEU A 442 42.57 2.37 -8.00
CA LEU A 442 41.24 1.81 -8.23
C LEU A 442 41.30 0.29 -8.42
N ASN A 443 42.18 -0.18 -9.31
CA ASN A 443 42.35 -1.62 -9.58
C ASN A 443 42.82 -2.41 -8.35
N GLU A 444 43.68 -1.82 -7.52
CA GLU A 444 44.09 -2.42 -6.25
C GLU A 444 42.91 -2.57 -5.28
N MET A 445 42.08 -1.53 -5.14
CA MET A 445 40.89 -1.56 -4.28
C MET A 445 39.81 -2.52 -4.80
N VAL A 446 39.68 -2.69 -6.12
CA VAL A 446 38.79 -3.71 -6.68
C VAL A 446 39.31 -5.12 -6.39
N ARG A 447 40.63 -5.34 -6.49
CA ARG A 447 41.25 -6.66 -6.19
C ARG A 447 41.18 -7.02 -4.71
N SER A 448 41.27 -6.05 -3.79
CA SER A 448 41.10 -6.28 -2.36
C SER A 448 39.64 -6.49 -1.94
N GLY A 449 38.67 -6.25 -2.85
CA GLY A 449 37.24 -6.28 -2.54
C GLY A 449 36.74 -5.02 -1.83
N ASP A 450 37.57 -3.98 -1.75
CA ASP A 450 37.21 -2.70 -1.15
C ASP A 450 36.20 -1.91 -1.99
N LEU A 451 36.17 -2.19 -3.29
CA LEU A 451 35.23 -1.67 -4.26
C LEU A 451 34.70 -2.81 -5.15
N VAL A 452 33.45 -2.68 -5.57
CA VAL A 452 32.78 -3.64 -6.45
C VAL A 452 32.17 -2.92 -7.66
N PRO A 453 32.19 -3.55 -8.84
CA PRO A 453 31.53 -3.01 -10.02
C PRO A 453 30.01 -3.11 -9.88
N VAL A 454 29.30 -2.05 -10.24
CA VAL A 454 27.85 -2.00 -10.38
C VAL A 454 27.49 -1.29 -11.67
N MET A 455 26.35 -1.65 -12.26
CA MET A 455 25.85 -1.01 -13.47
C MET A 455 24.92 0.14 -13.11
N ILE A 456 25.23 1.36 -13.54
CA ILE A 456 24.37 2.55 -13.38
C ILE A 456 24.16 3.19 -14.75
N ASN A 457 22.90 3.35 -15.17
CA ASN A 457 22.55 3.86 -16.51
C ASN A 457 23.29 3.14 -17.67
N GLY A 458 23.59 1.86 -17.52
CA GLY A 458 24.30 1.06 -18.53
C GLY A 458 25.82 1.27 -18.58
N ALA A 459 26.39 2.05 -17.65
CA ALA A 459 27.83 2.18 -17.44
C ALA A 459 28.26 1.39 -16.20
N GLU A 460 29.42 0.72 -16.29
CA GLU A 460 30.05 0.11 -15.12
C GLU A 460 30.71 1.21 -14.28
N VAL A 461 30.37 1.27 -13.00
CA VAL A 461 30.98 2.16 -12.01
C VAL A 461 31.37 1.36 -10.77
N TYR A 462 32.35 1.85 -10.03
CA TYR A 462 32.86 1.18 -8.84
C TYR A 462 32.32 1.86 -7.58
N VAL A 463 31.80 1.08 -6.65
CA VAL A 463 31.23 1.58 -5.38
C VAL A 463 31.66 0.70 -4.21
N THR A 464 31.47 1.15 -2.97
CA THR A 464 31.72 0.32 -1.80
C THR A 464 30.75 -0.86 -1.72
N PRO A 465 31.13 -1.99 -1.08
CA PRO A 465 30.23 -3.12 -0.89
C PRO A 465 28.91 -2.76 -0.19
N ALA A 466 28.93 -1.89 0.83
CA ALA A 466 27.71 -1.38 1.46
C ALA A 466 26.82 -0.61 0.47
N ALA A 467 27.38 0.30 -0.32
CA ALA A 467 26.63 1.06 -1.32
C ALA A 467 26.01 0.14 -2.39
N ALA A 468 26.74 -0.89 -2.84
CA ALA A 468 26.21 -1.88 -3.78
C ALA A 468 25.01 -2.66 -3.20
N ARG A 469 25.12 -3.13 -1.94
CA ARG A 469 24.02 -3.85 -1.27
C ARG A 469 22.78 -2.97 -1.09
N ILE A 470 22.97 -1.72 -0.67
CA ILE A 470 21.88 -0.76 -0.50
C ILE A 470 21.23 -0.46 -1.84
N ARG A 471 22.02 -0.21 -2.88
CA ARG A 471 21.52 0.04 -4.25
C ARG A 471 20.65 -1.12 -4.73
N GLU A 472 21.14 -2.34 -4.66
CA GLU A 472 20.41 -3.52 -5.10
C GLU A 472 19.08 -3.70 -4.36
N ARG A 473 19.06 -3.43 -3.05
CA ARG A 473 17.81 -3.44 -2.27
C ARG A 473 16.84 -2.35 -2.72
N MET A 474 17.32 -1.14 -3.02
CA MET A 474 16.47 -0.05 -3.52
C MET A 474 15.94 -0.32 -4.92
N GLU A 475 16.74 -0.93 -5.81
CA GLU A 475 16.29 -1.40 -7.12
C GLU A 475 15.17 -2.42 -6.98
N SER A 476 15.32 -3.41 -6.10
CA SER A 476 14.27 -4.41 -5.83
C SER A 476 12.97 -3.78 -5.31
N ARG A 477 13.07 -2.75 -4.46
CA ARG A 477 11.90 -1.98 -3.99
C ARG A 477 11.25 -1.18 -5.12
N CYS A 478 12.04 -0.56 -5.99
CA CYS A 478 11.52 0.10 -7.19
C CYS A 478 10.79 -0.91 -8.09
N GLU A 479 11.35 -2.09 -8.32
CA GLU A 479 10.70 -3.16 -9.08
C GLU A 479 9.37 -3.59 -8.44
N ALA A 480 9.34 -3.76 -7.12
CA ALA A 480 8.10 -4.06 -6.40
C ALA A 480 7.02 -2.97 -6.63
N ILE A 481 7.39 -1.69 -6.58
CA ILE A 481 6.46 -0.58 -6.85
C ILE A 481 6.01 -0.60 -8.32
N MET A 482 6.92 -0.83 -9.27
CA MET A 482 6.57 -0.85 -10.71
C MET A 482 5.55 -1.93 -11.06
N THR A 483 5.51 -3.05 -10.33
CA THR A 483 4.48 -4.07 -10.56
C THR A 483 3.08 -3.62 -10.11
N GLN A 484 2.99 -2.69 -9.16
CA GLN A 484 1.71 -2.17 -8.66
C GLN A 484 1.14 -1.07 -9.54
N TYR A 485 2.01 -0.35 -10.26
CA TYR A 485 1.63 0.84 -11.02
C TYR A 485 2.05 0.74 -12.48
N ARG A 486 1.07 0.91 -13.37
CA ARG A 486 1.35 1.05 -14.80
C ARG A 486 2.00 2.41 -15.07
N ASP A 487 2.86 2.46 -16.08
CA ASP A 487 3.53 3.68 -16.57
C ASP A 487 4.50 4.34 -15.57
N CYS A 488 5.17 3.55 -14.74
CA CYS A 488 6.30 4.02 -13.94
C CYS A 488 7.50 4.40 -14.81
N ARG A 489 8.18 5.47 -14.42
CA ARG A 489 9.50 5.84 -14.94
C ARG A 489 10.51 5.84 -13.81
N VAL A 490 11.55 5.05 -13.97
CA VAL A 490 12.74 5.10 -13.11
C VAL A 490 13.76 6.02 -13.77
N GLU A 491 14.25 6.99 -13.00
CA GLU A 491 15.34 7.88 -13.36
C GLU A 491 16.48 7.68 -12.36
N GLU A 492 17.67 7.40 -12.87
CA GLU A 492 18.88 7.28 -12.08
C GLU A 492 19.78 8.48 -12.37
N ARG A 493 20.23 9.15 -11.31
CA ARG A 493 21.15 10.28 -11.42
C ARG A 493 22.36 10.03 -10.53
N THR A 494 23.50 9.93 -11.17
CA THR A 494 24.79 9.77 -10.50
C THR A 494 25.52 11.11 -10.45
N ASP A 495 26.01 11.49 -9.27
CA ASP A 495 26.84 12.68 -9.10
C ASP A 495 28.32 12.29 -9.11
N MET A 496 29.01 12.72 -10.17
CA MET A 496 30.45 12.55 -10.34
C MET A 496 31.15 13.85 -9.99
N ARG A 497 32.15 13.78 -9.11
CA ARG A 497 33.05 14.92 -8.90
C ARG A 497 34.07 14.98 -10.04
N ALA A 498 34.41 16.20 -10.47
CA ALA A 498 35.46 16.41 -11.46
C ALA A 498 36.79 15.76 -11.03
N GLY A 499 37.35 14.90 -11.88
CA GLY A 499 38.60 14.18 -11.63
C GLY A 499 38.47 12.92 -10.76
N SER A 500 37.28 12.60 -10.24
CA SER A 500 37.04 11.36 -9.50
C SER A 500 36.76 10.20 -10.46
N LEU A 501 37.32 9.03 -10.17
CA LEU A 501 37.00 7.77 -10.85
C LEU A 501 35.75 7.09 -10.26
N ILE A 502 35.27 7.56 -9.11
CA ILE A 502 34.15 6.97 -8.36
C ILE A 502 33.04 8.00 -8.16
N PRO A 503 31.76 7.61 -8.30
CA PRO A 503 30.62 8.46 -8.00
C PRO A 503 30.57 8.84 -6.52
N ARG A 504 30.23 10.10 -6.25
CA ARG A 504 30.03 10.60 -4.88
C ARG A 504 28.70 10.12 -4.32
N SER A 505 27.66 10.25 -5.13
CA SER A 505 26.33 9.81 -4.76
C SER A 505 25.58 9.28 -5.98
N ASP A 506 24.58 8.47 -5.69
CA ASP A 506 23.67 7.94 -6.68
C ASP A 506 22.23 8.12 -6.19
N CYS A 507 21.35 8.52 -7.10
CA CYS A 507 19.98 8.88 -6.78
C CYS A 507 19.03 8.08 -7.66
N ILE A 508 18.14 7.32 -7.01
CA ILE A 508 17.10 6.51 -7.67
C ILE A 508 15.77 7.21 -7.44
N THR A 509 15.11 7.61 -8.52
CA THR A 509 13.79 8.24 -8.50
C THR A 509 12.81 7.39 -9.30
N LEU A 510 11.69 7.01 -8.70
CA LEU A 510 10.57 6.40 -9.42
C LEU A 510 9.39 7.36 -9.40
N SER A 511 8.86 7.66 -10.59
CA SER A 511 7.75 8.57 -10.79
C SER A 511 6.61 7.93 -11.60
N ILE A 512 5.38 8.36 -11.34
CA ILE A 512 4.19 8.02 -12.13
C ILE A 512 3.64 9.32 -12.70
N GLY A 513 3.70 9.48 -14.02
CA GLY A 513 3.40 10.75 -14.67
C GLY A 513 4.33 11.86 -14.16
N LYS A 514 3.79 12.83 -13.41
CA LYS A 514 4.56 13.94 -12.80
C LYS A 514 4.80 13.75 -11.30
N GLU A 515 4.27 12.71 -10.69
CA GLU A 515 4.35 12.48 -9.25
C GLU A 515 5.52 11.54 -8.92
N THR A 516 6.45 12.01 -8.10
CA THR A 516 7.48 11.14 -7.52
C THR A 516 6.85 10.24 -6.46
N LYS A 517 6.98 8.93 -6.64
CA LYS A 517 6.48 7.91 -5.71
C LYS A 517 7.58 7.36 -4.82
N PHE A 518 8.82 7.38 -5.27
CA PHE A 518 9.96 6.91 -4.49
C PHE A 518 11.20 7.73 -4.87
N LEU A 519 12.00 8.06 -3.87
CA LEU A 519 13.26 8.78 -4.02
C LEU A 519 14.22 8.26 -2.96
N TYR A 520 15.41 7.89 -3.37
CA TYR A 520 16.50 7.58 -2.44
C TYR A 520 17.84 8.05 -2.98
N ILE A 521 18.66 8.59 -2.07
CA ILE A 521 20.01 9.06 -2.37
C ILE A 521 20.99 8.19 -1.57
N ILE A 522 21.87 7.49 -2.30
CA ILE A 522 22.95 6.67 -1.78
C ILE A 522 24.20 7.53 -1.79
N ASN A 523 24.67 7.96 -0.61
CA ASN A 523 25.95 8.65 -0.48
C ASN A 523 27.06 7.59 -0.40
N ILE A 524 27.84 7.45 -1.46
CA ILE A 524 28.83 6.39 -1.60
C ILE A 524 30.08 6.71 -0.78
N TRP A 525 30.45 8.00 -0.75
CA TRP A 525 31.47 8.59 0.11
C TRP A 525 31.17 10.08 0.30
N GLU A 526 31.68 10.68 1.38
CA GLU A 526 31.29 12.04 1.81
C GLU A 526 32.21 13.20 1.45
#